data_AF-A0AB74LPJ5-F1
#
_entry.id   AF-A0AB74LPJ5-F1
#
_cell.length_a   1.000
_cell.length_b   1.000
_cell.length_c   1.000
_cell.angle_alpha   90.00
_cell.angle_beta   90.00
_cell.angle_gamma   90.00
#
_symmetry.space_group_name_H-M   'P 1'
#
loop_
_entity.id
_entity.type
_entity.pdbx_description
1 polymer ?
#
loop_
_entity_poly.entity_id
_entity_poly.type
_entity_poly.pdbx_seq_one_letter_code
_entity_poly.pdbx_strand_id
1 'polypeptide(L)' 'MCPVRSLDKAAARDRVRRYRERLRQRGLRPIQIWVPDVNAPEFVGEAHRPSALVAAREYEDDDQAFVDAVSVDWDDAT' A
#
# COMPACT_ATOMS: atom_id res chain seq x y z
N MET A 1 -11.41 29.86 -1.71
CA MET A 1 -11.78 28.76 -2.62
C MET A 1 -10.86 28.83 -3.85
N CYS A 2 -9.71 28.15 -3.83
CA CYS A 2 -8.75 28.20 -4.94
C CYS A 2 -9.02 27.04 -5.91
N PRO A 3 -9.07 27.26 -7.24
CA PRO A 3 -9.35 26.17 -8.17
C PRO A 3 -8.07 25.36 -8.41
N VAL A 4 -8.06 24.08 -8.02
CA VAL A 4 -6.96 23.19 -8.37
C VAL A 4 -7.02 22.91 -9.88
N ARG A 5 -5.94 23.25 -10.58
CA ARG A 5 -5.82 23.25 -12.05
C ARG A 5 -6.17 21.89 -12.67
N SER A 6 -7.00 21.90 -13.70
CA SER A 6 -7.48 20.73 -14.45
C SER A 6 -6.52 20.18 -15.52
N LEU A 7 -5.24 20.56 -15.51
CA LEU A 7 -4.28 20.23 -16.58
C LEU A 7 -3.48 18.93 -16.39
N ASP A 8 -3.54 18.28 -15.22
CA ASP A 8 -2.56 17.22 -14.89
C ASP A 8 -3.11 15.79 -14.96
N LYS A 9 -4.39 15.59 -15.33
CA LYS A 9 -4.99 14.23 -15.34
C LYS A 9 -4.39 13.33 -16.42
N ALA A 10 -4.06 13.88 -17.58
CA ALA A 10 -3.43 13.12 -18.66
C ALA A 10 -2.00 12.69 -18.29
N ALA A 11 -1.22 13.61 -17.70
CA ALA A 11 0.12 13.32 -17.19
C ALA A 11 0.11 12.30 -16.04
N ALA A 12 -0.85 12.39 -15.12
CA ALA A 12 -1.03 11.42 -14.04
C ALA A 12 -1.40 10.02 -14.58
N ARG A 13 -2.32 9.95 -15.56
CA ARG A 13 -2.67 8.69 -16.22
C ARG A 13 -1.48 8.04 -16.92
N ASP A 14 -0.66 8.82 -17.62
CA ASP A 14 0.53 8.32 -18.30
C ASP A 14 1.58 7.82 -17.30
N ARG A 15 1.79 8.53 -16.19
CA ARG A 15 2.67 8.08 -15.10
C ARG A 15 2.23 6.74 -14.51
N VAL A 16 0.93 6.61 -14.20
CA VAL A 16 0.36 5.35 -13.67
C VAL A 16 0.47 4.21 -14.68
N ARG A 17 0.31 4.51 -15.98
CA ARG A 17 0.48 3.52 -17.04
C ARG A 17 1.92 3.00 -17.09
N ARG A 18 2.92 3.87 -17.18
CA ARG A 18 4.34 3.49 -17.21
C ARG A 18 4.76 2.71 -15.97
N TYR A 19 4.27 3.11 -14.80
CA TYR A 19 4.49 2.36 -13.56
C TYR A 19 3.94 0.94 -13.64
N ARG A 20 2.70 0.76 -14.10
CA ARG A 20 2.09 -0.58 -14.28
C ARG A 20 2.81 -1.42 -15.35
N GLU A 21 3.34 -0.81 -16.39
CA GLU A 21 4.14 -1.52 -17.41
C GLU A 21 5.44 -2.08 -16.82
N ARG A 22 6.17 -1.31 -16.00
CA ARG A 22 7.35 -1.80 -15.26
C ARG A 22 7.01 -2.95 -14.32
N LEU A 23 5.92 -2.84 -13.55
CA LEU A 23 5.47 -3.92 -12.67
C LEU A 23 5.13 -5.22 -13.45
N ARG A 24 4.51 -5.10 -14.63
CA ARG A 24 4.22 -6.27 -15.49
C ARG A 24 5.49 -6.92 -16.02
N GLN A 25 6.51 -6.13 -16.37
CA GLN A 25 7.81 -6.67 -16.80
C GLN A 25 8.52 -7.44 -15.68
N ARG A 26 8.31 -7.04 -14.42
CA ARG A 26 8.77 -7.78 -13.23
C ARG A 26 7.93 -9.01 -12.88
N GLY A 27 6.94 -9.37 -13.71
CA GLY A 27 6.06 -10.52 -13.48
C GLY A 27 4.91 -10.28 -12.49
N LEU A 28 4.72 -9.05 -12.01
CA LEU A 28 3.66 -8.72 -11.05
C LEU A 28 2.33 -8.44 -11.77
N ARG A 29 1.23 -8.95 -11.21
CA ARG A 29 -0.14 -8.71 -11.71
C ARG A 29 -0.89 -7.78 -10.75
N PRO A 30 -1.45 -6.67 -11.24
CA PRO A 30 -2.24 -5.78 -10.38
C PRO A 30 -3.56 -6.46 -9.98
N ILE A 31 -3.84 -6.49 -8.68
CA ILE A 31 -5.14 -6.85 -8.13
C ILE A 31 -5.84 -5.60 -7.61
N GLN A 32 -7.16 -5.54 -7.78
CA GLN A 32 -7.99 -4.50 -7.17
C GLN A 32 -8.88 -5.16 -6.13
N ILE A 33 -8.76 -4.73 -4.89
CA ILE A 33 -9.56 -5.19 -3.77
C ILE A 33 -10.31 -3.99 -3.19
N TRP A 34 -11.53 -4.24 -2.73
CA TRP A 34 -12.30 -3.25 -2.00
C TRP A 34 -11.94 -3.38 -0.53
N VAL A 35 -11.44 -2.28 0.03
CA VAL A 35 -11.06 -2.16 1.44
C VAL A 35 -12.09 -1.24 2.11
N PRO A 36 -12.39 -1.42 3.41
CA PRO A 36 -13.20 -0.46 4.17
C PRO A 36 -12.64 0.96 4.07
N ASP A 37 -13.51 1.97 4.23
CA ASP A 37 -13.09 3.37 4.15
C ASP A 37 -12.16 3.72 5.32
N VAL A 38 -10.88 3.87 5.00
CA VAL A 38 -9.82 4.16 5.97
C VAL A 38 -9.88 5.58 6.55
N ASN A 39 -10.68 6.47 5.96
CA ASN A 39 -10.86 7.85 6.45
C ASN A 39 -12.07 7.98 7.38
N ALA A 40 -12.90 6.95 7.48
CA ALA A 40 -14.02 6.95 8.42
C ALA A 40 -13.48 6.98 9.86
N PRO A 41 -13.97 7.88 10.73
CA PRO A 41 -13.47 7.99 12.11
C PRO A 41 -13.65 6.68 12.89
N GLU A 42 -14.65 5.87 12.56
CA GLU A 42 -14.90 4.55 13.14
C GLU A 42 -13.79 3.54 12.76
N PHE A 43 -13.21 3.67 11.56
CA PHE A 43 -12.16 2.78 11.09
C PHE A 43 -10.87 2.94 11.90
N VAL A 44 -10.53 4.16 12.35
CA VAL A 44 -9.32 4.39 13.14
C VAL A 44 -9.38 3.64 14.48
N GLY A 45 -10.53 3.70 15.16
CA GLY A 45 -10.74 2.97 16.42
C GLY A 45 -10.71 1.45 16.21
N GLU A 46 -11.37 0.98 15.16
CA GLU A 46 -11.42 -0.45 14.83
C GLU A 46 -10.10 -0.97 14.26
N ALA A 47 -9.24 -0.15 13.65
CA ALA A 47 -7.91 -0.54 13.20
C ALA A 47 -6.90 -0.58 14.36
N HIS A 48 -7.03 0.33 15.33
CA HIS A 48 -6.16 0.37 16.50
C HIS A 48 -6.33 -0.87 17.39
N ARG A 49 -7.57 -1.31 17.62
CA ARG A 49 -7.89 -2.48 18.44
C ARG A 49 -7.18 -3.78 18.01
N PRO A 50 -7.28 -4.26 16.76
CA PRO A 50 -6.62 -5.46 16.28
C PRO A 50 -5.10 -5.27 16.20
N SER A 51 -4.62 -4.08 15.83
CA SER A 51 -3.18 -3.79 15.81
C SER A 51 -2.56 -3.97 17.20
N ALA A 52 -3.22 -3.45 18.24
CA ALA A 52 -2.78 -3.64 19.63
C ALA A 52 -2.82 -5.11 20.09
N LEU A 53 -3.77 -5.91 19.57
CA LEU A 53 -3.84 -7.34 19.89
C LEU A 53 -2.75 -8.17 19.22
N VAL A 54 -2.29 -7.75 18.03
CA VAL A 54 -1.16 -8.39 17.33
C VAL A 54 0.15 -8.04 18.03
N ALA A 55 0.37 -6.75 18.36
CA ALA A 55 1.58 -6.29 19.04
C ALA A 55 1.74 -6.80 20.49
N ALA A 56 0.67 -7.31 21.09
CA ALA A 56 0.72 -7.92 22.43
C ALA A 56 1.08 -9.42 22.40
N ARG A 57 1.33 -10.01 21.23
CA ARG A 57 1.57 -11.45 21.07
C ARG A 57 3.06 -11.75 21.17
N GLU A 58 3.36 -12.86 21.83
CA GLU A 58 4.72 -13.38 22.06
C GLU A 58 5.47 -13.78 20.77
N TYR A 59 4.74 -13.98 19.66
CA TYR A 59 5.30 -14.38 18.35
C TYR A 59 5.51 -13.22 17.38
N GLU A 60 5.30 -11.96 17.82
CA GLU A 60 5.49 -10.79 16.95
C GLU A 60 6.91 -10.73 16.37
N ASP A 61 7.92 -11.05 17.17
CA ASP A 61 9.33 -11.02 16.74
C ASP A 61 9.63 -12.06 15.65
N ASP A 62 9.09 -13.27 15.77
CA ASP A 62 9.27 -14.34 14.77
C ASP A 62 8.52 -14.02 13.46
N ASP A 63 7.29 -13.50 13.57
CA ASP A 63 6.49 -13.07 12.42
C ASP A 63 7.18 -11.91 11.67
N GLN A 64 7.67 -10.92 12.43
CA GLN A 64 8.39 -9.78 11.85
C GLN A 64 9.73 -10.21 11.23
N ALA A 65 10.48 -11.09 11.89
CA ALA A 65 11.74 -11.62 11.35
C ALA A 65 11.52 -12.42 10.05
N PHE A 66 10.44 -13.20 9.96
CA PHE A 66 10.07 -13.87 8.71
C PHE A 66 9.75 -12.86 7.61
N VAL A 67 8.92 -11.86 7.89
CA VAL A 67 8.55 -10.81 6.92
C VAL A 67 9.80 -10.07 6.43
N ASP A 68 10.69 -9.67 7.33
CA ASP A 68 11.93 -8.98 6.99
C ASP A 68 12.85 -9.86 6.13
N ALA A 69 12.93 -11.16 6.43
CA ALA A 69 13.73 -12.11 5.66
C ALA A 69 13.23 -12.36 4.24
N VAL A 70 11.90 -12.27 4.00
CA VAL A 70 11.30 -12.45 2.66
C VAL A 70 11.03 -11.13 1.94
N SER A 71 11.16 -10.00 2.63
CA SER A 71 10.98 -8.67 2.06
C SER A 71 12.14 -8.36 1.12
N VAL A 72 11.82 -7.99 -0.12
CA VAL A 72 12.77 -7.45 -1.09
C VAL A 72 12.65 -5.94 -1.11
N ASP A 73 13.78 -5.24 -1.21
CA ASP A 73 13.75 -3.79 -1.36
C ASP A 73 13.03 -3.44 -2.66
N TRP A 74 12.01 -2.59 -2.56
CA TRP A 74 11.20 -2.22 -3.72
C TRP A 74 11.95 -1.28 -4.67
N ASP A 75 13.02 -0.63 -4.19
CA ASP A 75 13.88 0.30 -4.93
C ASP A 75 15.01 -0.39 -5.72
N ASP A 76 15.31 -1.67 -5.44
CA ASP A 76 16.23 -2.53 -6.22
C ASP A 76 15.70 -2.90 -7.62
N ALA A 77 14.54 -2.36 -7.99
CA ALA A 77 13.91 -2.57 -9.27
C ALA A 77 13.59 -1.26 -10.00
N THR A 78 14.49 -0.30 -9.83
CA THR A 78 14.57 0.93 -10.62
C THR A 78 15.06 0.68 -12.03
#